data_AF-V9LAP5-F1
#
_entry.id   AF-V9LAP5-F1
#
_cell.length_a   1.000
_cell.length_b   1.000
_cell.length_c   1.000
_cell.angle_alpha   90.00
_cell.angle_beta   90.00
_cell.angle_gamma   90.00
#
_symmetry.space_group_name_H-M   'P 1'
#
loop_
_entity.id
_entity.type
_entity.pdbx_description
1 polymer ?
#
loop_
_entity_poly.entity_id
_entity_poly.type
_entity_poly.pdbx_seq_one_letter_code
_entity_poly.pdbx_strand_id
1 'polypeptide(L)'
;MRDELKKDETTSACSSTIPNQDTGDTLLQNRKRYEDEERVIEQLRKNIESRLKVSLPNDLASALTDGVVLCHLANHVRPRSVPSIHVPSPAVPKLTMAKCRRNVENFLEASKRIGVPQDDLCSSSDVLQANFLSTQKTVDTLLTLGESTACPVFMPLSAQLAGFAFFYISVMLLLFTLYHLITVF
;
A
#
# COMPACT_ATOMS: atom_id res chain seq x y z
N MET A 1 54.23 19.11 24.49
CA MET A 1 54.31 19.79 25.79
C MET A 1 53.30 20.93 25.71
N ARG A 2 52.08 20.79 26.25
CA ARG A 2 51.66 21.16 27.64
C ARG A 2 52.00 22.64 27.90
N ASP A 3 51.08 23.56 28.23
CA ASP A 3 50.04 23.63 29.29
C ASP A 3 48.96 24.67 28.86
N GLU A 4 47.64 24.62 29.12
CA GLU A 4 46.77 24.60 30.34
C GLU A 4 46.76 25.89 31.23
N LEU A 5 45.52 26.39 31.50
CA LEU A 5 45.01 27.34 32.55
C LEU A 5 45.29 28.88 32.42
N LYS A 6 44.46 29.87 32.86
CA LYS A 6 43.11 30.00 33.50
C LYS A 6 42.79 31.50 33.84
N LYS A 7 41.48 31.85 33.94
CA LYS A 7 40.79 32.93 34.74
C LYS A 7 40.91 34.41 34.28
N ASP A 8 39.96 35.35 34.46
CA ASP A 8 38.79 35.58 35.37
C ASP A 8 37.64 36.28 34.57
N GLU A 9 36.34 35.97 34.72
CA GLU A 9 35.33 36.49 35.69
C GLU A 9 35.08 38.02 35.67
N THR A 10 33.85 38.46 35.31
CA THR A 10 33.05 39.54 35.97
C THR A 10 31.73 39.86 35.21
N THR A 11 30.62 39.36 35.75
CA THR A 11 29.25 39.93 35.89
C THR A 11 28.62 40.83 34.80
N SER A 12 27.45 40.40 34.31
CA SER A 12 26.24 41.25 34.36
C SER A 12 24.99 40.37 34.47
N ALA A 13 24.23 40.57 35.54
CA ALA A 13 23.05 39.82 35.91
C ALA A 13 21.77 40.42 35.29
N CYS A 14 20.84 39.55 34.91
CA CYS A 14 19.41 39.83 35.01
C CYS A 14 18.68 38.55 35.44
N SER A 15 18.33 38.51 36.72
CA SER A 15 17.42 37.58 37.41
C SER A 15 16.12 37.37 36.63
N SER A 16 15.82 36.14 36.22
CA SER A 16 15.08 35.08 36.93
C SER A 16 13.55 35.23 36.90
N THR A 17 12.89 34.25 36.29
CA THR A 17 11.58 33.72 36.70
C THR A 17 11.42 32.32 36.09
N ILE A 18 11.55 31.28 36.92
CA ILE A 18 11.01 29.94 36.66
C ILE A 18 9.90 29.71 37.69
N PRO A 19 8.71 29.28 37.24
CA PRO A 19 8.08 28.09 37.81
C PRO A 19 7.73 27.11 36.66
N ASN A 20 8.47 26.01 36.49
CA ASN A 20 8.10 24.66 36.94
C ASN A 20 6.63 24.26 36.68
N GLN A 21 6.31 23.88 35.43
CA GLN A 21 5.21 22.99 35.01
C GLN A 21 5.29 22.81 33.47
N ASP A 22 6.14 21.91 32.94
CA ASP A 22 6.08 21.54 31.50
C ASP A 22 6.83 20.23 31.13
N THR A 23 7.73 19.77 32.00
CA THR A 23 8.55 18.57 31.74
C THR A 23 7.75 17.26 31.81
N GLY A 24 6.64 17.24 32.58
CA GLY A 24 5.78 16.05 32.74
C GLY A 24 4.87 15.80 31.54
N ASP A 25 4.31 16.86 30.97
CA ASP A 25 3.36 16.78 29.84
C ASP A 25 4.07 16.39 28.54
N THR A 26 5.29 16.90 28.35
CA THR A 26 6.14 16.56 27.18
C THR A 26 6.53 15.07 27.16
N LEU A 27 6.83 14.48 28.32
CA LEU A 27 7.26 13.07 28.43
C LEU A 27 6.10 12.09 28.17
N LEU A 28 4.91 12.41 28.69
CA LEU A 28 3.69 11.64 28.45
C LEU A 28 3.22 11.74 27.00
N GLN A 29 3.28 12.93 26.40
CA GLN A 29 2.93 13.16 25.01
C GLN A 29 3.88 12.42 24.06
N ASN A 30 5.18 12.45 24.34
CA ASN A 30 6.16 11.70 23.55
C ASN A 30 5.92 10.19 23.64
N ARG A 31 5.66 9.66 24.85
CA ARG A 31 5.31 8.25 25.02
C ARG A 31 4.08 7.87 24.20
N LYS A 32 3.03 8.68 24.26
CA LYS A 32 1.80 8.45 23.48
C LYS A 32 2.06 8.44 21.98
N ARG A 33 2.90 9.35 21.48
CA ARG A 33 3.28 9.40 20.07
C ARG A 33 4.01 8.12 19.62
N TYR A 34 4.95 7.62 20.42
CA TYR A 34 5.63 6.35 20.11
C TYR A 34 4.66 5.17 20.08
N GLU A 35 3.75 5.10 21.05
CA GLU A 35 2.71 4.07 21.09
C GLU A 35 1.78 4.15 19.85
N ASP A 36 1.42 5.36 19.42
CA ASP A 36 0.60 5.57 18.23
C ASP A 36 1.36 5.17 16.94
N GLU A 37 2.63 5.53 16.82
CA GLU A 37 3.49 5.14 15.69
C GLU A 37 3.67 3.61 15.61
N GLU A 38 3.84 2.94 16.75
CA GLU A 38 3.93 1.47 16.81
C GLU A 38 2.62 0.81 16.37
N ARG A 39 1.47 1.34 16.79
CA ARG A 39 0.15 0.86 16.34
C ARG A 39 -0.03 0.99 14.84
N VAL A 40 0.41 2.10 14.26
CA VAL A 40 0.38 2.36 12.81
C VAL A 40 1.22 1.33 12.06
N ILE A 41 2.45 1.08 12.52
CA ILE A 41 3.36 0.09 11.92
C ILE A 41 2.74 -1.30 11.95
N GLU A 42 2.18 -1.69 13.10
CA GLU A 42 1.61 -3.03 13.26
C GLU A 42 0.32 -3.22 12.46
N GLN A 43 -0.52 -2.19 12.38
CA GLN A 43 -1.71 -2.22 11.54
C GLN A 43 -1.35 -2.30 10.05
N LEU A 44 -0.36 -1.51 9.60
CA LEU A 44 0.13 -1.56 8.22
C LEU A 44 0.68 -2.96 7.87
N ARG A 45 1.48 -3.57 8.76
CA ARG A 45 1.96 -4.95 8.58
C ARG A 45 0.79 -5.91 8.42
N LYS A 46 -0.16 -5.93 9.36
CA LYS A 46 -1.33 -6.82 9.32
C LYS A 46 -2.16 -6.66 8.05
N ASN A 47 -2.37 -5.43 7.61
CA ASN A 47 -3.13 -5.13 6.40
C ASN A 47 -2.44 -5.71 5.15
N ILE A 48 -1.11 -5.63 5.07
CA ILE A 48 -0.37 -6.20 3.94
C ILE A 48 -0.33 -7.73 4.02
N GLU A 49 0.02 -8.30 5.16
CA GLU A 49 0.16 -9.75 5.35
C GLU A 49 -1.16 -10.49 5.13
N SER A 50 -2.27 -9.96 5.65
CA SER A 50 -3.60 -10.57 5.49
C SER A 50 -4.05 -10.59 4.03
N ARG A 51 -3.71 -9.56 3.25
CA ARG A 51 -4.11 -9.44 1.84
C ARG A 51 -3.22 -10.24 0.91
N LEU A 52 -1.90 -10.19 1.12
CA LEU A 52 -0.95 -10.92 0.29
C LEU A 52 -0.74 -12.37 0.74
N LYS A 53 -1.18 -12.73 1.95
CA LYS A 53 -0.95 -14.04 2.59
C LYS A 53 0.55 -14.38 2.69
N VAL A 54 1.35 -13.38 3.02
CA VAL A 54 2.80 -13.49 3.24
C VAL A 54 3.14 -13.03 4.66
N SER A 55 4.32 -13.41 5.15
CA SER A 55 4.88 -12.85 6.39
C SER A 55 5.98 -11.85 6.03
N LEU A 56 5.86 -10.63 6.58
CA LEU A 56 6.85 -9.57 6.44
C LEU A 56 7.88 -9.66 7.57
N PRO A 57 9.13 -9.22 7.32
CA PRO A 57 10.14 -9.18 8.38
C PRO A 57 9.79 -8.15 9.47
N ASN A 58 10.46 -8.27 10.62
CA ASN A 58 10.29 -7.37 11.76
C ASN A 58 10.61 -5.90 11.42
N ASP A 59 11.57 -5.68 10.52
CA ASP A 59 11.89 -4.37 9.99
C ASP A 59 11.00 -4.05 8.78
N LEU A 60 9.84 -3.44 9.06
CA LEU A 60 8.89 -3.06 8.01
C LEU A 60 9.46 -1.99 7.07
N ALA A 61 10.37 -1.13 7.55
CA ALA A 61 10.95 -0.07 6.73
C ALA A 61 11.70 -0.66 5.53
N SER A 62 12.62 -1.60 5.77
CA SER A 62 13.37 -2.23 4.68
C SER A 62 12.48 -3.04 3.74
N ALA A 63 11.43 -3.70 4.26
CA ALA A 63 10.50 -4.49 3.47
C ALA A 63 9.67 -3.66 2.48
N LEU A 64 9.36 -2.40 2.81
CA LEU A 64 8.53 -1.52 1.97
C LEU A 64 9.36 -0.58 1.10
N THR A 65 10.59 -0.28 1.49
CA THR A 65 11.47 0.69 0.80
C THR A 65 11.77 0.29 -0.66
N ASP A 66 11.79 -1.01 -0.97
CA ASP A 66 12.00 -1.48 -2.35
C ASP A 66 10.77 -1.33 -3.26
N GLY A 67 9.60 -1.02 -2.68
CA GLY A 67 8.32 -0.85 -3.35
C GLY A 67 7.71 -2.13 -3.93
N VAL A 68 8.37 -3.29 -3.82
CA VAL A 68 7.94 -4.56 -4.42
C VAL A 68 6.66 -5.05 -3.76
N VAL A 69 6.65 -5.09 -2.43
CA VAL A 69 5.49 -5.53 -1.63
C VAL A 69 4.27 -4.64 -1.91
N LEU A 70 4.46 -3.33 -1.99
CA LEU A 70 3.39 -2.37 -2.29
C LEU A 70 2.84 -2.56 -3.71
N CYS A 71 3.71 -2.79 -4.69
CA CYS A 71 3.27 -3.11 -6.06
C CYS A 71 2.44 -4.40 -6.12
N HIS A 72 2.86 -5.44 -5.38
CA HIS A 72 2.09 -6.68 -5.28
C HIS A 72 0.73 -6.44 -4.63
N LEU A 73 0.66 -5.62 -3.58
CA LEU A 73 -0.60 -5.25 -2.94
C LEU A 73 -1.57 -4.59 -3.92
N ALA A 74 -1.11 -3.60 -4.68
CA ALA A 74 -1.93 -2.93 -5.69
C ALA A 74 -2.41 -3.90 -6.78
N ASN A 75 -1.57 -4.85 -7.18
CA ASN A 75 -1.94 -5.90 -8.13
C ASN A 75 -2.94 -6.91 -7.55
N HIS A 76 -2.91 -7.15 -6.24
CA HIS A 76 -3.90 -7.99 -5.57
C HIS A 76 -5.27 -7.30 -5.51
N VAL A 77 -5.27 -5.99 -5.22
CA VAL A 77 -6.49 -5.15 -5.21
C VAL A 77 -7.11 -5.05 -6.60
N ARG A 78 -6.30 -4.75 -7.62
CA ARG A 78 -6.76 -4.74 -9.01
C ARG A 78 -5.72 -5.41 -9.91
N PRO A 79 -6.02 -6.60 -10.47
CA PRO A 79 -5.07 -7.36 -11.29
C PRO A 79 -4.46 -6.53 -12.42
N ARG A 80 -3.14 -6.67 -12.59
CA ARG A 80 -2.33 -6.01 -13.65
C ARG A 80 -2.26 -4.47 -13.54
N SER A 81 -2.53 -3.88 -12.38
CA SER A 81 -2.39 -2.44 -12.18
C SER A 81 -0.94 -1.96 -12.28
N VAL A 82 0.01 -2.75 -11.80
CA VAL A 82 1.46 -2.53 -11.95
C VAL A 82 2.02 -3.61 -12.88
N PRO A 83 2.37 -3.28 -14.14
CA PRO A 83 2.72 -4.27 -15.17
C PRO A 83 4.13 -4.84 -15.03
N SER A 84 5.06 -4.09 -14.44
CA SER A 84 6.45 -4.53 -14.24
C SER A 84 6.95 -4.07 -12.87
N ILE A 85 7.54 -5.02 -12.14
CA ILE A 85 8.08 -4.83 -10.80
C ILE A 85 9.55 -5.23 -10.84
N HIS A 86 10.44 -4.33 -10.42
CA HIS A 86 11.85 -4.63 -10.31
C HIS A 86 12.09 -5.37 -8.99
N VAL A 87 12.25 -6.69 -9.06
CA VAL A 87 12.57 -7.50 -7.89
C VAL A 87 14.09 -7.62 -7.70
N PRO A 88 14.61 -7.60 -6.45
CA PRO A 88 16.01 -7.90 -6.19
C PRO A 88 16.35 -9.30 -6.67
N SER A 89 17.34 -9.42 -7.56
CA SER A 89 17.80 -10.73 -8.00
C SER A 89 18.59 -11.39 -6.86
N PRO A 90 18.28 -12.63 -6.46
CA PRO A 90 18.96 -13.32 -5.36
C PRO A 90 20.48 -13.48 -5.54
N ALA A 91 20.96 -13.39 -6.79
CA ALA A 91 22.36 -13.59 -7.15
C ALA A 91 23.13 -12.28 -7.44
N VAL A 92 22.50 -11.11 -7.33
CA VAL A 92 23.13 -9.80 -7.60
C VAL A 92 22.85 -8.84 -6.44
N PRO A 93 23.89 -8.27 -5.80
CA PRO A 93 23.72 -7.47 -4.60
C PRO A 93 22.93 -6.19 -4.89
N LYS A 94 21.77 -6.08 -4.21
CA LYS A 94 20.93 -4.90 -3.94
C LYS A 94 20.45 -4.12 -5.18
N LEU A 95 19.13 -3.97 -5.30
CA LEU A 95 18.53 -3.00 -6.22
C LEU A 95 19.18 -1.62 -6.02
N THR A 96 19.47 -0.93 -7.11
CA THR A 96 19.84 0.49 -7.02
C THR A 96 18.65 1.28 -6.49
N MET A 97 18.90 2.35 -5.72
CA MET A 97 17.83 3.20 -5.19
C MET A 97 16.91 3.77 -6.28
N ALA A 98 17.43 3.93 -7.50
CA ALA A 98 16.64 4.32 -8.67
C ALA A 98 15.54 3.29 -9.02
N LYS A 99 15.83 1.98 -8.93
CA LYS A 99 14.84 0.92 -9.20
C LYS A 99 13.79 0.83 -8.09
N CYS A 100 14.21 0.96 -6.82
CA CYS A 100 13.29 0.99 -5.68
C CYS A 100 12.30 2.15 -5.83
N ARG A 101 12.83 3.36 -6.09
CA ARG A 101 12.02 4.55 -6.35
C ARG A 101 11.03 4.32 -7.49
N ARG A 102 11.47 3.69 -8.59
CA ARG A 102 10.59 3.41 -9.73
C ARG A 102 9.44 2.46 -9.37
N ASN A 103 9.69 1.44 -8.56
CA ASN A 103 8.61 0.58 -8.06
C ASN A 103 7.61 1.37 -7.21
N VAL A 104 8.09 2.21 -6.30
CA VAL A 104 7.22 3.07 -5.47
C VAL A 104 6.39 4.01 -6.35
N GLU A 105 6.98 4.67 -7.34
CA GLU A 105 6.26 5.52 -8.29
C GLU A 105 5.18 4.76 -9.06
N ASN A 106 5.51 3.55 -9.56
CA ASN A 106 4.54 2.69 -10.24
C ASN A 106 3.38 2.29 -9.34
N PHE A 107 3.65 2.00 -8.06
CA PHE A 107 2.62 1.75 -7.06
C PHE A 107 1.71 2.97 -6.88
N LEU A 108 2.27 4.17 -6.73
CA LEU A 108 1.49 5.40 -6.55
C LEU A 108 0.62 5.71 -7.77
N GLU A 109 1.15 5.56 -8.98
CA GLU A 109 0.37 5.69 -10.22
C GLU A 109 -0.74 4.64 -10.32
N ALA A 110 -0.49 3.40 -9.89
CA ALA A 110 -1.51 2.37 -9.83
C ALA A 110 -2.61 2.72 -8.82
N SER A 111 -2.25 3.12 -7.60
CA SER A 111 -3.17 3.54 -6.54
C SER A 111 -4.05 4.71 -6.98
N LYS A 112 -3.47 5.72 -7.63
CA LYS A 112 -4.21 6.83 -8.23
C LYS A 112 -5.21 6.35 -9.29
N ARG A 113 -4.81 5.43 -10.17
CA ARG A 113 -5.71 4.84 -11.19
C ARG A 113 -6.77 3.92 -10.59
N ILE A 114 -6.54 3.33 -9.42
CA ILE A 114 -7.53 2.52 -8.70
C ILE A 114 -8.60 3.42 -8.07
N GLY A 115 -8.25 4.67 -7.76
CA GLY A 115 -9.18 5.69 -7.28
C GLY A 115 -8.82 6.26 -5.92
N VAL A 116 -7.60 6.02 -5.42
CA VAL A 116 -7.14 6.63 -4.17
C VAL A 116 -7.09 8.16 -4.34
N PRO A 117 -7.80 8.94 -3.48
CA PRO A 117 -7.78 10.39 -3.51
C PRO A 117 -6.36 10.94 -3.35
N GLN A 118 -6.07 12.11 -3.91
CA GLN A 118 -4.74 12.70 -3.78
C GLN A 118 -4.37 13.04 -2.33
N ASP A 119 -5.36 13.38 -1.49
CA ASP A 119 -5.16 13.70 -0.07
C ASP A 119 -4.76 12.48 0.77
N ASP A 120 -5.13 11.27 0.31
CA ASP A 120 -4.78 10.00 0.95
C ASP A 120 -3.55 9.34 0.34
N LEU A 121 -3.04 9.87 -0.79
CA LEU A 121 -1.92 9.31 -1.53
C LEU A 121 -0.60 9.80 -0.95
N CYS A 122 0.26 8.87 -0.53
CA CYS A 122 1.60 9.18 -0.04
C CYS A 122 2.55 9.56 -1.19
N SER A 123 3.65 10.22 -0.84
CA SER A 123 4.71 10.52 -1.80
C SER A 123 5.76 9.40 -1.86
N SER A 124 6.57 9.38 -2.92
CA SER A 124 7.70 8.44 -3.00
C SER A 124 8.68 8.63 -1.84
N SER A 125 8.84 9.87 -1.37
CA SER A 125 9.74 10.19 -0.27
C SER A 125 9.22 9.63 1.05
N ASP A 126 7.90 9.65 1.28
CA ASP A 126 7.29 9.07 2.49
C ASP A 126 7.62 7.58 2.63
N VAL A 127 7.48 6.81 1.55
CA VAL A 127 7.79 5.38 1.57
C VAL A 127 9.28 5.14 1.79
N LEU A 128 10.14 5.87 1.06
CA LEU A 128 11.60 5.72 1.14
C LEU A 128 12.19 6.18 2.48
N GLN A 129 11.51 7.09 3.19
CA GLN A 129 11.89 7.56 4.52
C GLN A 129 11.15 6.83 5.65
N ALA A 130 10.39 5.77 5.32
CA ALA A 130 9.60 5.01 6.29
C ALA A 130 8.57 5.87 7.08
N ASN A 131 7.98 6.87 6.44
CA ASN A 131 6.82 7.58 6.96
C ASN A 131 5.57 6.69 6.82
N PHE A 132 5.38 5.84 7.82
CA PHE A 132 4.31 4.84 7.84
C PHE A 132 2.91 5.43 7.96
N LEU A 133 2.75 6.63 8.52
CA LEU A 133 1.45 7.30 8.64
C LEU A 133 0.84 7.59 7.27
N SER A 134 1.60 8.23 6.38
CA SER A 134 1.14 8.52 5.02
C SER A 134 0.94 7.22 4.23
N THR A 135 1.87 6.28 4.35
CA THR A 135 1.81 5.00 3.64
C THR A 135 0.61 4.16 4.09
N GLN A 136 0.30 4.14 5.38
CA GLN A 136 -0.85 3.45 5.95
C GLN A 136 -2.15 4.01 5.40
N LYS A 137 -2.33 5.33 5.38
CA LYS A 137 -3.54 5.96 4.81
C LYS A 137 -3.78 5.53 3.36
N THR A 138 -2.73 5.57 2.53
CA THR A 138 -2.82 5.11 1.14
C THR A 138 -3.21 3.65 1.04
N VAL A 139 -2.58 2.79 1.85
CA VAL A 139 -2.86 1.35 1.85
C VAL A 139 -4.28 1.07 2.33
N ASP A 140 -4.75 1.72 3.39
CA ASP A 140 -6.09 1.54 3.92
C ASP A 140 -7.14 1.93 2.88
N THR A 141 -7.04 3.13 2.29
CA THR A 141 -7.96 3.57 1.23
C THR A 141 -7.91 2.64 0.02
N LEU A 142 -6.71 2.21 -0.39
CA LEU A 142 -6.53 1.26 -1.48
C LEU A 142 -7.22 -0.08 -1.22
N LEU A 143 -7.13 -0.60 0.01
CA LEU A 143 -7.78 -1.85 0.41
C LEU A 143 -9.30 -1.71 0.50
N THR A 144 -9.83 -0.60 1.00
CA THR A 144 -11.28 -0.32 1.01
C THR A 144 -11.86 -0.27 -0.41
N LEU A 145 -11.12 0.32 -1.37
CA LEU A 145 -11.50 0.30 -2.78
C LEU A 145 -11.44 -1.12 -3.37
N GLY A 146 -10.47 -1.94 -2.93
CA GLY A 146 -10.37 -3.35 -3.29
C GLY A 146 -11.55 -4.19 -2.80
N GLU A 147 -12.03 -3.98 -1.58
CA GLU A 147 -13.20 -4.68 -1.04
C GLU A 147 -14.49 -4.31 -1.81
N SER A 148 -14.60 -3.05 -2.25
CA SER A 148 -15.72 -2.59 -3.06
C SER A 148 -15.71 -3.18 -4.48
N THR A 149 -14.53 -3.53 -5.00
CA THR A 149 -14.36 -4.16 -6.32
C THR A 149 -14.27 -5.69 -6.25
N ALA A 150 -14.18 -6.27 -5.05
CA ALA A 150 -14.28 -7.70 -4.78
C ALA A 150 -15.71 -8.25 -4.89
N CYS A 151 -16.65 -7.49 -5.46
CA CYS A 151 -17.65 -8.10 -6.33
C CYS A 151 -16.94 -8.42 -7.65
N PRO A 152 -16.35 -9.61 -7.84
CA PRO A 152 -16.11 -10.02 -9.19
C PRO A 152 -17.46 -9.95 -9.88
N VAL A 153 -17.46 -9.48 -11.11
CA VAL A 153 -18.51 -9.76 -12.07
C VAL A 153 -18.47 -11.27 -12.38
N PHE A 154 -18.53 -12.12 -11.35
CA PHE A 154 -19.20 -13.40 -11.42
C PHE A 154 -20.66 -13.01 -11.56
N MET A 155 -21.05 -12.71 -12.81
CA MET A 155 -22.35 -13.13 -13.27
C MET A 155 -22.54 -14.55 -12.71
N PRO A 156 -23.61 -14.81 -11.95
CA PRO A 156 -23.77 -16.10 -11.31
C PRO A 156 -23.61 -17.17 -12.40
N LEU A 157 -22.96 -18.30 -12.09
CA LEU A 157 -22.73 -19.38 -13.06
C LEU A 157 -24.04 -19.77 -13.77
N SER A 158 -25.18 -19.58 -13.12
CA SER A 158 -26.53 -19.70 -13.67
C SER A 158 -26.83 -18.75 -14.85
N ALA A 159 -26.39 -17.49 -14.81
CA ALA A 159 -26.57 -16.52 -15.89
C ALA A 159 -25.70 -16.86 -17.11
N GLN A 160 -24.47 -17.35 -16.90
CA GLN A 160 -23.64 -17.86 -17.99
C GLN A 160 -24.26 -19.10 -18.63
N LEU A 161 -24.71 -20.06 -17.81
CA LEU A 161 -25.38 -21.27 -18.28
C LEU A 161 -26.69 -20.97 -19.01
N ALA A 162 -27.46 -19.98 -18.54
CA ALA A 162 -28.65 -19.50 -19.24
C ALA A 162 -28.33 -18.95 -20.63
N GLY A 163 -27.26 -18.15 -20.76
CA GLY A 163 -26.80 -17.65 -22.06
C GLY A 163 -26.45 -18.78 -23.04
N PHE A 164 -25.71 -19.79 -22.58
CA PHE A 164 -25.40 -20.98 -23.39
C PHE A 164 -26.65 -21.80 -23.73
N ALA A 165 -27.59 -21.94 -22.80
CA ALA A 165 -28.85 -22.64 -23.04
C ALA A 165 -29.71 -21.95 -24.09
N PHE A 166 -29.87 -20.62 -24.02
CA PHE A 166 -30.60 -19.85 -25.04
C PHE A 166 -29.94 -19.95 -26.42
N PHE A 167 -28.61 -19.89 -26.47
CA PHE A 167 -27.87 -20.08 -27.72
C PHE A 167 -28.11 -21.47 -28.31
N TYR A 168 -27.98 -22.53 -27.50
CA TYR A 168 -28.22 -23.91 -27.93
C TYR A 168 -29.65 -24.12 -28.43
N ILE A 169 -30.66 -23.64 -27.69
CA ILE A 169 -32.08 -23.75 -28.08
C ILE A 169 -32.32 -23.03 -29.41
N SER A 170 -31.74 -21.84 -29.60
CA SER A 170 -31.89 -21.07 -30.84
C SER A 170 -31.31 -21.81 -32.05
N VAL A 171 -30.14 -22.41 -31.91
CA VAL A 171 -29.51 -23.23 -32.96
C VAL A 171 -30.33 -24.47 -33.26
N MET A 172 -30.81 -25.19 -32.24
CA MET A 172 -31.65 -26.37 -32.42
C MET A 172 -32.97 -26.06 -33.13
N LEU A 173 -33.63 -24.95 -32.80
CA LEU A 173 -34.84 -24.50 -33.49
C LEU A 173 -34.57 -24.12 -34.95
N LEU A 174 -33.44 -23.46 -35.23
CA LEU A 174 -33.04 -23.13 -36.59
C LEU A 174 -32.80 -24.38 -37.43
N LEU A 175 -32.11 -25.38 -36.87
CA LEU A 175 -31.89 -26.66 -37.56
C LEU A 175 -33.20 -27.44 -37.76
N PHE A 176 -34.10 -27.42 -36.77
CA PHE A 176 -35.40 -28.06 -36.87
C PHE A 176 -36.28 -27.43 -37.95
N THR A 177 -36.35 -26.11 -38.00
CA THR A 177 -37.11 -25.37 -39.04
C THR A 177 -36.51 -25.60 -40.43
N LEU A 178 -35.18 -25.60 -40.56
CA LEU A 178 -34.49 -25.92 -41.81
C LEU A 178 -34.76 -27.37 -42.26
N TYR A 179 -34.69 -28.33 -41.33
CA TYR A 179 -34.99 -29.74 -41.62
C TYR A 179 -36.43 -29.92 -42.12
N HIS A 180 -37.39 -29.28 -41.45
CA HIS A 180 -38.79 -29.34 -41.84
C HIS A 180 -39.02 -28.65 -43.19
N LEU A 181 -38.34 -27.53 -43.46
CA LEU A 181 -38.38 -26.85 -44.75
C LEU A 181 -37.86 -27.76 -45.88
N ILE A 182 -36.73 -28.44 -45.67
CA ILE A 182 -36.12 -29.36 -46.66
C ILE A 182 -36.98 -30.62 -46.87
N THR A 183 -37.72 -31.06 -45.85
CA THR A 183 -38.52 -32.29 -45.94
C THR A 183 -39.89 -32.04 -46.58
N VAL A 184 -40.41 -30.81 -46.49
CA VAL A 184 -41.73 -30.43 -47.01
C VAL A 184 -41.67 -29.86 -48.45
N PHE A 185 -40.49 -29.41 -48.89
CA PHE A 185 -40.23 -28.98 -50.27
C PHE A 185 -39.38 -30.01 -51.03
#